data_AF-A0A158E9G4-F1
#
_entry.id   AF-A0A158E9G4-F1
#
_cell.length_a   1.000
_cell.length_b   1.000
_cell.length_c   1.000
_cell.angle_alpha   90.00
_cell.angle_beta   90.00
_cell.angle_gamma   90.00
#
_symmetry.space_group_name_H-M   'P 1'
#
loop_
_entity.id
_entity.type
_entity.pdbx_description
1 polymer ?
#
loop_
_entity_poly.entity_id
_entity_poly.type
_entity_poly.pdbx_seq_one_letter_code
_entity_poly.pdbx_strand_id
1 'polypeptide(L)'
;MLLNPAVVPQRDLSRYLGEQPLWHGDGSITVLPRHLDELRALAVESITRPERYYLIAATGDEVLDYRTMLDHYPGVRTTLIQGGDHAISDFPAHLADVLAFCDQASPPLVAPAAA
;
A
#
# COMPACT_ATOMS: atom_id res chain seq x y z
N MET A 1 3.64 -6.71 3.74
CA MET A 1 4.31 -5.43 4.05
C MET A 1 3.71 -4.34 3.17
N LEU A 2 3.55 -3.14 3.72
CA LEU A 2 2.95 -1.97 3.07
C LEU A 2 3.83 -0.75 3.38
N LEU A 3 4.25 -0.02 2.35
CA LEU A 3 5.08 1.18 2.47
C LEU A 3 4.29 2.35 1.88
N ASN A 4 3.94 3.35 2.70
CA ASN A 4 3.09 4.50 2.33
C ASN A 4 1.94 4.10 1.36
N PRO A 5 1.09 3.09 1.71
CA PRO A 5 0.14 2.54 0.75
C PRO A 5 -0.99 3.54 0.41
N ALA A 6 -1.35 3.63 -0.86
CA ALA A 6 -2.60 4.27 -1.29
C ALA A 6 -3.79 3.40 -0.85
N VAL A 7 -4.54 3.86 0.15
CA VAL A 7 -5.72 3.16 0.70
C VAL A 7 -6.95 3.32 -0.19
N VAL A 8 -7.13 4.51 -0.79
CA VAL A 8 -8.29 4.85 -1.62
C VAL A 8 -7.82 5.30 -3.01
N PRO A 9 -7.08 4.46 -3.75
CA PRO A 9 -6.37 4.89 -4.96
C PRO A 9 -7.30 5.44 -6.04
N GLN A 10 -8.55 4.95 -6.14
CA GLN A 10 -9.55 5.48 -7.07
C GLN A 10 -9.88 6.96 -6.85
N ARG A 11 -9.77 7.45 -5.61
CA ARG A 11 -9.99 8.85 -5.26
C ARG A 11 -8.76 9.66 -5.64
N ASP A 12 -7.58 9.16 -5.26
CA ASP A 12 -6.32 9.87 -5.45
C ASP A 12 -5.92 9.93 -6.94
N LEU A 13 -6.32 8.91 -7.72
CA LEU A 13 -6.06 8.80 -9.15
C LEU A 13 -7.08 9.53 -10.04
N SER A 14 -8.24 9.97 -9.51
CA SER A 14 -9.28 10.58 -10.34
C SER A 14 -8.85 11.89 -11.01
N ARG A 15 -7.87 12.58 -10.44
CA ARG A 15 -7.26 13.79 -11.01
C ARG A 15 -6.37 13.53 -12.23
N TYR A 16 -6.05 12.26 -12.52
CA TYR A 16 -5.17 11.84 -13.62
C TYR A 16 -5.95 11.19 -14.79
N LEU A 17 -7.27 11.38 -14.85
CA LEU A 17 -8.05 10.95 -16.01
C LEU A 17 -7.53 11.61 -17.30
N GLY A 18 -7.55 10.85 -18.39
CA GLY A 18 -7.00 11.27 -19.68
C GLY A 18 -5.60 10.72 -19.93
N GLU A 19 -4.88 11.36 -20.85
CA GLU A 19 -3.54 10.93 -21.25
C GLU A 19 -2.50 11.34 -20.20
N GLN A 20 -1.71 10.38 -19.75
CA GLN A 20 -0.63 10.55 -18.77
C GLN A 20 0.68 10.07 -19.38
N PRO A 21 1.79 10.80 -19.21
CA PRO A 21 3.09 10.33 -19.66
C PRO A 21 3.54 9.13 -18.81
N LEU A 22 4.27 8.20 -19.43
CA LEU A 22 5.00 7.20 -18.66
C LEU A 22 6.20 7.86 -18.00
N TRP A 23 6.45 7.55 -16.73
CA TRP A 23 7.58 8.14 -15.99
C TRP A 23 8.92 7.45 -16.27
N HIS A 24 8.88 6.24 -16.82
CA HIS A 24 10.04 5.51 -17.26
C HIS A 24 9.90 5.17 -18.75
N GLY A 25 10.82 5.68 -19.56
CA GLY A 25 10.82 5.51 -21.01
C GLY A 25 9.91 6.49 -21.73
N ASP A 26 9.71 6.22 -23.02
CA ASP A 26 8.87 7.05 -23.89
C ASP A 26 7.44 6.51 -23.95
N GLY A 27 6.47 7.40 -24.13
CA GLY A 27 5.06 7.06 -24.38
C GLY A 27 4.09 7.58 -23.34
N SER A 28 2.83 7.17 -23.50
CA SER A 28 1.71 7.59 -22.66
C SER A 28 0.74 6.45 -22.38
N ILE A 29 -0.01 6.57 -21.29
CA ILE A 29 -1.15 5.74 -20.95
C ILE A 29 -2.40 6.61 -20.86
N THR A 30 -3.55 6.10 -21.30
CA THR A 30 -4.83 6.77 -21.07
C THR A 30 -5.53 6.17 -19.85
N VAL A 31 -5.74 6.97 -18.80
CA VAL A 31 -6.51 6.60 -17.62
C VAL A 31 -7.99 6.90 -17.89
N LEU A 32 -8.80 5.84 -17.95
CA LEU A 32 -10.23 5.93 -18.22
C LEU A 32 -11.02 5.82 -16.92
N PRO A 33 -12.25 6.38 -16.84
CA PRO A 33 -13.11 6.24 -15.67
C PRO A 33 -13.31 4.77 -15.23
N ARG A 34 -13.44 3.85 -16.19
CA ARG A 34 -13.57 2.41 -15.92
C ARG A 34 -12.39 1.81 -15.12
N HIS A 35 -11.17 2.35 -15.28
CA HIS A 35 -10.01 1.86 -14.52
C HIS A 35 -10.14 2.25 -13.04
N LEU A 36 -10.80 3.38 -12.73
CA LEU A 36 -11.12 3.75 -11.35
C LEU A 36 -12.23 2.87 -10.78
N ASP A 37 -13.18 2.45 -11.61
CA ASP A 37 -14.21 1.48 -11.21
C ASP A 37 -13.61 0.09 -10.91
N GLU A 38 -12.62 -0.34 -11.70
CA GLU A 38 -11.86 -1.56 -11.42
C GLU A 38 -11.14 -1.47 -10.05
N LEU A 39 -10.52 -0.34 -9.73
CA LEU A 39 -9.94 -0.11 -8.39
C LEU A 39 -10.99 -0.12 -7.28
N ARG A 40 -12.17 0.48 -7.51
CA ARG A 40 -13.30 0.42 -6.55
C ARG A 40 -13.74 -1.02 -6.29
N ALA A 41 -13.79 -1.85 -7.33
CA ALA A 41 -14.20 -3.25 -7.21
C ALA A 41 -13.20 -4.10 -6.40
N LEU A 42 -11.93 -3.69 -6.34
CA LEU A 42 -10.88 -4.32 -5.54
C LEU A 42 -10.82 -3.81 -4.09
N ALA A 43 -11.61 -2.78 -3.74
CA ALA A 43 -11.57 -2.19 -2.42
C ALA A 43 -11.97 -3.23 -1.34
N VAL A 44 -11.12 -3.36 -0.34
CA VAL A 44 -11.41 -4.13 0.88
C VAL A 44 -11.87 -3.13 1.93
N GLU A 45 -13.07 -3.30 2.49
CA GLU A 45 -13.61 -2.34 3.47
C GLU A 45 -12.81 -2.33 4.77
N SER A 46 -12.43 -3.51 5.25
CA SER A 46 -11.63 -3.70 6.45
C SER A 46 -10.78 -4.95 6.36
N ILE A 47 -9.53 -4.87 6.80
CA ILE A 47 -8.67 -6.05 6.95
C ILE A 47 -9.25 -7.03 7.99
N THR A 48 -9.04 -8.31 7.78
CA THR A 48 -9.54 -9.36 8.69
C THR A 48 -8.45 -10.03 9.52
N ARG A 49 -7.18 -9.84 9.14
CA ARG A 49 -6.02 -10.52 9.73
C ARG A 49 -4.82 -9.58 9.87
N PRO A 50 -4.80 -8.71 10.89
CA PRO A 50 -3.76 -7.69 11.06
C PRO A 50 -2.33 -8.26 11.10
N GLU A 51 -2.16 -9.48 11.59
CA GLU A 51 -0.87 -10.17 11.69
C GLU A 51 -0.23 -10.49 10.33
N ARG A 52 -1.00 -10.43 9.23
CA ARG A 52 -0.49 -10.60 7.86
C ARG A 52 0.16 -9.34 7.29
N TYR A 53 0.06 -8.23 8.00
CA TYR A 53 0.49 -6.93 7.51
C TYR A 53 1.58 -6.36 8.42
N TYR A 54 2.40 -5.53 7.80
CA TYR A 54 3.33 -4.64 8.48
C TYR A 54 3.27 -3.33 7.70
N LEU A 55 2.86 -2.25 8.37
CA LEU A 55 2.71 -0.92 7.81
C LEU A 55 3.93 -0.07 8.18
N ILE A 56 4.55 0.55 7.17
CA ILE A 56 5.51 1.64 7.35
C ILE A 56 4.87 2.88 6.71
N ALA A 57 4.65 3.91 7.51
CA ALA A 57 4.01 5.15 7.08
C ALA A 57 4.84 6.36 7.54
N ALA A 58 5.00 7.36 6.67
CA ALA A 58 5.68 8.61 6.99
C ALA A 58 4.67 9.72 7.25
N THR A 59 4.80 10.45 8.36
CA THR A 59 3.89 11.57 8.64
C THR A 59 4.10 12.76 7.70
N GLY A 60 5.26 12.80 7.05
CA GLY A 60 5.65 13.81 6.06
C GLY A 60 5.33 13.42 4.62
N ASP A 61 4.65 12.30 4.37
CA ASP A 61 4.19 11.91 3.03
C ASP A 61 3.37 13.06 2.40
N GLU A 62 3.92 13.61 1.32
CA GLU A 62 3.39 14.77 0.61
C GLU A 62 2.33 14.39 -0.44
N VAL A 63 2.16 13.09 -0.71
CA VAL A 63 1.26 12.55 -1.72
C VAL A 63 -0.01 11.99 -1.08
N LEU A 64 0.13 11.27 0.03
CA LEU A 64 -0.95 10.53 0.70
C LEU A 64 -1.05 10.90 2.19
N ASP A 65 -2.28 11.03 2.70
CA ASP A 65 -2.50 11.26 4.12
C ASP A 65 -2.31 9.97 4.93
N TYR A 66 -1.22 9.89 5.70
CA TYR A 66 -0.90 8.75 6.57
C TYR A 66 -2.02 8.39 7.54
N ARG A 67 -2.89 9.32 7.95
CA ARG A 67 -4.02 9.04 8.85
C ARG A 67 -5.00 8.08 8.22
N THR A 68 -5.21 8.19 6.91
CA THR A 68 -6.03 7.25 6.15
C THR A 68 -5.44 5.84 6.23
N MET A 69 -4.11 5.70 6.25
CA MET A 69 -3.43 4.41 6.41
C MET A 69 -3.63 3.84 7.82
N LEU A 70 -3.46 4.66 8.86
CA LEU A 70 -3.64 4.23 10.25
C LEU A 70 -5.08 3.78 10.53
N ASP A 71 -6.07 4.50 9.99
CA ASP A 71 -7.48 4.18 10.15
C ASP A 71 -7.85 2.86 9.43
N HIS A 72 -7.23 2.60 8.27
CA HIS A 72 -7.53 1.41 7.47
C HIS A 72 -6.84 0.13 7.96
N TYR A 73 -5.71 0.26 8.66
CA TYR A 73 -4.92 -0.86 9.17
C TYR A 73 -4.89 -0.93 10.70
N PRO A 74 -6.05 -1.00 11.39
CA PRO A 74 -6.08 -1.05 12.84
C PRO A 74 -5.43 -2.33 13.36
N GLY A 75 -4.61 -2.22 14.41
CA GLY A 75 -3.95 -3.35 15.06
C GLY A 75 -2.82 -4.01 14.26
N VAL A 76 -2.48 -3.48 13.08
CA VAL A 76 -1.33 -3.92 12.28
C VAL A 76 -0.04 -3.43 12.93
N ARG A 77 1.02 -4.27 12.92
CA ARG A 77 2.37 -3.81 13.29
C ARG A 77 2.68 -2.57 12.46
N THR A 78 2.98 -1.45 13.11
CA THR A 78 3.17 -0.17 12.41
C THR A 78 4.46 0.51 12.85
N THR A 79 5.25 0.95 11.87
CA THR A 79 6.35 1.89 12.06
C THR A 79 5.93 3.23 11.48
N LEU A 80 5.71 4.21 12.36
CA LEU A 80 5.33 5.57 11.97
C LEU A 80 6.56 6.48 11.99
N ILE A 81 7.09 6.80 10.81
CA ILE A 81 8.25 7.67 10.62
C ILE A 81 7.79 9.12 10.84
N GLN A 82 8.45 9.82 11.77
CA GLN A 82 8.16 11.25 12.01
C GLN A 82 8.85 12.09 10.94
N GLY A 83 8.07 12.82 10.13
CA GLY A 83 8.56 13.48 8.92
C GLY A 83 8.71 12.50 7.76
N GLY A 84 9.80 12.60 7.00
CA GLY A 84 10.04 11.80 5.80
C GLY A 84 9.31 12.32 4.57
N ASP A 85 9.13 11.45 3.59
CA ASP A 85 8.46 11.72 2.32
C ASP A 85 7.72 10.46 1.81
N HIS A 86 6.96 10.60 0.73
CA HIS A 86 6.23 9.50 0.12
C HIS A 86 7.16 8.36 -0.34
N ALA A 87 8.37 8.71 -0.81
CA ALA A 87 9.35 7.75 -1.30
C ALA A 87 10.02 6.92 -0.19
N ILE A 88 9.87 7.33 1.08
CA ILE A 88 10.62 6.81 2.22
C ILE A 88 12.12 6.87 1.90
N SER A 89 12.63 8.08 1.66
CA SER A 89 14.03 8.31 1.27
C SER A 89 15.07 7.72 2.23
N ASP A 90 14.70 7.47 3.49
CA ASP A 90 15.51 6.80 4.52
C ASP A 90 15.26 5.28 4.61
N PHE A 91 14.66 4.66 3.59
CA PHE A 91 14.33 3.22 3.54
C PHE A 91 15.44 2.27 3.99
N PRO A 92 16.75 2.49 3.71
CA PRO A 92 17.82 1.64 4.22
C PRO A 92 17.81 1.45 5.75
N ALA A 93 17.33 2.43 6.52
CA ALA A 93 17.20 2.34 7.97
C ALA A 93 16.12 1.33 8.42
N HIS A 94 15.17 1.02 7.55
CA HIS A 94 14.05 0.10 7.81
C HIS A 94 14.25 -1.29 7.20
N LEU A 95 15.30 -1.47 6.38
CA LEU A 95 15.52 -2.69 5.60
C LEU A 95 15.59 -3.96 6.45
N ALA A 96 16.23 -3.91 7.62
CA ALA A 96 16.34 -5.06 8.50
C ALA A 96 14.97 -5.55 8.99
N ASP A 97 14.09 -4.63 9.41
CA ASP A 97 12.72 -4.96 9.84
C ASP A 97 11.86 -5.47 8.68
N VAL A 98 12.03 -4.88 7.50
CA VAL A 98 11.38 -5.30 6.26
C VAL A 98 11.74 -6.76 5.94
N LEU A 99 13.03 -7.09 5.90
CA LEU A 99 13.51 -8.44 5.64
C LEU A 99 13.03 -9.41 6.71
N ALA A 100 13.15 -9.05 7.99
CA ALA A 100 12.66 -9.88 9.09
C ALA A 100 11.15 -10.14 9.04
N PHE A 101 10.35 -9.22 8.50
CA PHE A 101 8.93 -9.47 8.25
C PHE A 101 8.71 -10.42 7.06
N CYS A 102 9.44 -10.24 5.97
CA CYS A 102 9.33 -11.07 4.77
C CYS A 102 9.84 -12.51 4.97
N ASP A 103 10.85 -12.69 5.83
CA ASP A 103 11.47 -13.99 6.14
C ASP A 103 10.62 -14.86 7.08
N GLN A 104 9.57 -14.31 7.69
CA GLN A 104 8.60 -15.11 8.45
C GLN A 104 7.83 -16.01 7.48
N ALA A 105 8.29 -17.26 7.36
CA ALA A 105 7.68 -18.28 6.52
C ALA A 105 6.16 -18.31 6.69
N SER A 106 5.44 -18.39 5.57
CA SER A 106 3.98 -18.59 5.58
C SER A 106 3.62 -19.76 6.50
N PRO A 107 2.56 -19.68 7.32
CA PRO A 107 2.04 -20.86 7.97
C PRO A 107 1.75 -21.92 6.90
N PRO A 108 2.05 -23.21 7.15
CA PRO A 108 1.82 -24.25 6.15
C PRO A 108 0.39 -24.18 5.65
N LEU A 109 0.20 -24.29 4.33
CA LEU A 109 -1.11 -24.42 3.70
C LEU A 109 -1.87 -25.54 4.44
N VAL A 110 -2.93 -25.19 5.16
CA VAL A 110 -3.84 -26.16 5.73
C VAL A 110 -4.46 -26.89 4.53
N ALA A 111 -4.06 -28.14 4.31
CA ALA A 111 -4.69 -28.99 3.31
C ALA A 111 -6.19 -29.10 3.65
N PRO A 112 -7.09 -29.06 2.65
CA PRO A 112 -8.50 -29.28 2.91
C PRO A 112 -8.66 -30.67 3.52
N ALA A 113 -9.44 -30.76 4.60
CA ALA A 113 -9.82 -32.04 5.19
C ALA A 113 -10.46 -32.90 4.10
N ALA A 114 -9.87 -34.06 3.83
CA ALA A 114 -10.43 -35.04 2.90
C ALA A 114 -11.82 -35.44 3.41
N ALA A 115 -12.82 -35.34 2.52
CA ALA A 115 -14.18 -35.81 2.72
C ALA A 115 -14.26 -37.33 2.56
#